data_AF-A0A956DVA6-F1
#
_entry.id   AF-A0A956DVA6-F1
#
_cell.length_a   1.000
_cell.length_b   1.000
_cell.length_c   1.000
_cell.angle_alpha   90.00
_cell.angle_beta   90.00
_cell.angle_gamma   90.00
#
_symmetry.space_group_name_H-M   'P 1'
#
loop_
_entity.id
_entity.type
_entity.pdbx_description
1 polymer ?
#
loop_
_entity_poly.entity_id
_entity_poly.type
_entity_poly.pdbx_seq_one_letter_code
_entity_poly.pdbx_strand_id
1 'polypeptide(L)'
;MTGKAPFGRVLRRTRAANHRPLAEVGSIALLLTTLATTGCNAFTGLEDLEALTGAGGTADPGAVLVAADGVTITRVDIYQGPQIPLFGGPTFDIDLPVIVEREAVFRIYYKTTGDVAGNAVTARVTIGEDVTETPATLVEGTSTEGSLQSTINVTVPGEALKASSYRIDLLQPRAESSGTNKAASYPEGDAEAQEDMTVTNTGSTLKLKLIPVQYDADGSGRLPDTSEGQLQIYRNALYRMYPIPEVEVTVGDPFPWDVPIGPGGGGWDQLLDAIREHRAQSGAAPDEYYYGVFTPTETFGEFCGGGCTAGLGFVAGPGDGGMRAAIGVGFPGEGSAETCAHEVGHNHGREHAPCGTFGSNDPEFPEDAAHVEAEIGRIAYDLVNGGIIPATHKDFMSYCEPTFVSDHNYRKLAERMQQVSGFADYTPPPGFPSGDWGQVTLFSDGSLKRGATVKVSRPPTGVPRDVDVATHSGNQRVTGYFFPFDHLPGGILLYPPTENVREVAFDWAGQRHVAK
;
A
#
# COMPACT_ATOMS: atom_id res chain seq x y z
N MET A 1 -16.09 -19.62 -51.26
CA MET A 1 -16.99 -20.72 -51.66
C MET A 1 -16.56 -21.97 -50.91
N THR A 2 -17.54 -22.69 -50.33
CA THR A 2 -17.50 -24.07 -49.77
C THR A 2 -16.47 -24.36 -48.65
N GLY A 3 -16.81 -24.92 -47.49
CA GLY A 3 -18.01 -25.61 -47.04
C GLY A 3 -17.99 -25.91 -45.53
N LYS A 4 -19.18 -26.20 -45.01
CA LYS A 4 -19.59 -26.43 -43.61
C LYS A 4 -19.19 -27.82 -43.09
N ALA A 5 -19.04 -27.93 -41.76
CA ALA A 5 -19.53 -29.06 -40.97
C ALA A 5 -19.96 -28.60 -39.55
N PRO A 6 -20.99 -29.20 -38.91
CA PRO A 6 -21.70 -28.61 -37.77
C PRO A 6 -21.39 -29.30 -36.43
N PHE A 7 -21.43 -28.55 -35.33
CA PHE A 7 -21.54 -29.10 -33.97
C PHE A 7 -22.96 -28.92 -33.43
N GLY A 8 -23.57 -30.03 -33.01
CA GLY A 8 -24.91 -30.09 -32.44
C GLY A 8 -24.96 -29.58 -31.01
N ARG A 9 -26.03 -28.84 -30.67
CA ARG A 9 -26.39 -28.45 -29.31
C ARG A 9 -27.64 -29.21 -28.90
N VAL A 10 -27.52 -30.01 -27.84
CA VAL A 10 -28.60 -30.79 -27.22
C VAL A 10 -29.32 -29.93 -26.17
N LEU A 11 -30.62 -29.78 -26.40
CA LEU A 11 -31.77 -29.69 -25.49
C LEU A 11 -31.67 -28.96 -24.13
N ARG A 12 -32.48 -27.90 -24.06
CA ARG A 12 -33.17 -27.36 -22.87
C ARG A 12 -33.92 -28.45 -22.10
N ARG A 13 -33.89 -28.38 -20.77
CA ARG A 13 -35.02 -28.77 -19.91
C ARG A 13 -35.26 -27.73 -18.82
N THR A 14 -36.47 -27.20 -18.85
CA THR A 14 -37.17 -26.45 -17.81
C THR A 14 -37.82 -27.39 -16.79
N ARG A 15 -37.92 -26.95 -15.53
CA ARG A 15 -39.02 -27.17 -14.55
C ARG A 15 -38.63 -26.43 -13.26
N ALA A 16 -39.25 -25.31 -12.92
CA ALA A 16 -40.59 -25.14 -12.32
C ALA A 16 -40.63 -25.42 -10.81
N ALA A 17 -40.75 -24.28 -10.10
CA ALA A 17 -41.28 -23.98 -8.77
C ALA A 17 -41.94 -25.07 -7.91
N ASN A 18 -41.72 -24.96 -6.59
CA ASN A 18 -42.81 -25.05 -5.62
C ASN A 18 -42.52 -24.22 -4.35
N HIS A 19 -43.47 -23.34 -4.04
CA HIS A 19 -43.66 -22.58 -2.79
C HIS A 19 -44.05 -23.49 -1.62
N ARG A 20 -43.73 -23.07 -0.37
CA ARG A 20 -44.67 -22.69 0.72
C ARG A 20 -43.96 -22.41 2.06
N PRO A 21 -44.60 -21.74 3.05
CA PRO A 21 -44.13 -20.45 3.58
C PRO A 21 -43.66 -20.48 5.04
N LEU A 22 -42.99 -19.39 5.43
CA LEU A 22 -42.66 -19.00 6.81
C LEU A 22 -43.91 -18.55 7.57
N ALA A 23 -44.03 -19.00 8.82
CA ALA A 23 -45.02 -18.53 9.78
C ALA A 23 -44.32 -17.62 10.80
N GLU A 24 -44.85 -16.41 10.96
CA GLU A 24 -44.62 -15.52 12.10
C GLU A 24 -45.23 -16.12 13.37
N VAL A 25 -44.52 -16.05 14.51
CA VAL A 25 -45.13 -15.76 15.83
C VAL A 25 -44.05 -15.16 16.76
N GLY A 26 -44.38 -14.01 17.38
CA GLY A 26 -44.19 -13.87 18.84
C GLY A 26 -43.15 -12.87 19.35
N SER A 27 -43.58 -11.63 19.54
CA SER A 27 -42.97 -10.64 20.45
C SER A 27 -43.03 -11.12 21.92
N ILE A 28 -41.89 -11.16 22.64
CA ILE A 28 -41.85 -11.08 24.12
C ILE A 28 -40.58 -10.35 24.62
N ALA A 29 -40.86 -9.30 25.41
CA ALA A 29 -40.13 -8.72 26.55
C ALA A 29 -38.67 -8.21 26.41
N LEU A 30 -38.60 -6.89 26.51
CA LEU A 30 -37.47 -6.06 26.91
C LEU A 30 -36.97 -6.42 28.32
N LEU A 31 -35.71 -6.84 28.46
CA LEU A 31 -34.98 -6.83 29.72
C LEU A 31 -33.61 -6.17 29.48
N LEU A 32 -33.39 -5.01 30.11
CA LEU A 32 -32.09 -4.34 30.15
C LEU A 32 -31.12 -5.17 30.98
N THR A 33 -30.03 -5.61 30.36
CA THR A 33 -28.79 -5.97 31.06
C THR A 33 -27.59 -5.54 30.21
N THR A 34 -26.76 -4.70 30.81
CA THR A 34 -25.48 -4.17 30.33
C THR A 34 -24.49 -5.28 29.96
N LEU A 35 -24.01 -5.31 28.71
CA LEU A 35 -22.84 -6.10 28.30
C LEU A 35 -21.78 -5.21 27.64
N ALA A 36 -20.55 -5.38 28.11
CA ALA A 36 -19.32 -4.87 27.51
C ALA A 36 -19.04 -5.57 26.18
N THR A 37 -18.51 -4.81 25.23
CA THR A 37 -18.22 -5.22 23.86
C THR A 37 -16.97 -6.10 23.77
N THR A 38 -17.14 -7.33 23.29
CA THR A 38 -16.07 -8.17 22.73
C THR A 38 -16.53 -8.55 21.33
N GLY A 39 -15.86 -8.03 20.30
CA GLY A 39 -16.20 -8.27 18.90
C GLY A 39 -15.56 -9.56 18.39
N CYS A 40 -16.38 -10.57 18.11
CA CYS A 40 -16.01 -11.78 17.36
C CYS A 40 -16.10 -11.51 15.86
N ASN A 41 -15.01 -11.77 15.13
CA ASN A 41 -15.05 -12.12 13.71
C ASN A 41 -15.23 -13.64 13.58
N ALA A 42 -16.28 -14.08 12.91
CA ALA A 42 -16.42 -15.46 12.45
C ALA A 42 -17.18 -15.47 11.11
N PHE A 43 -16.44 -15.71 10.02
CA PHE A 43 -17.00 -16.19 8.77
C PHE A 43 -16.58 -17.65 8.64
N THR A 44 -17.56 -18.55 8.65
CA THR A 44 -17.37 -19.99 8.51
C THR A 44 -17.43 -20.41 7.05
N GLY A 45 -16.40 -21.11 6.57
CA GLY A 45 -16.43 -21.91 5.35
C GLY A 45 -15.53 -23.14 5.54
N LEU A 46 -16.11 -24.23 6.04
CA LEU A 46 -15.60 -25.61 5.89
C LEU A 46 -15.99 -26.06 4.46
N GLU A 47 -15.20 -26.86 3.73
CA GLU A 47 -14.90 -28.28 3.99
C GLU A 47 -13.64 -28.74 3.22
N ASP A 48 -13.03 -29.82 3.74
CA ASP A 48 -11.98 -30.68 3.17
C ASP A 48 -10.50 -30.28 3.30
N LEU A 49 -9.94 -30.54 4.50
CA LEU A 49 -8.57 -31.02 4.62
C LEU A 49 -8.52 -32.18 5.62
N GLU A 50 -8.31 -33.39 5.10
CA GLU A 50 -8.09 -34.59 5.91
C GLU A 50 -6.84 -34.41 6.80
N ALA A 51 -7.07 -34.38 8.11
CA ALA A 51 -6.03 -34.28 9.11
C ALA A 51 -5.25 -35.61 9.20
N LEU A 52 -3.98 -35.58 8.81
CA LEU A 52 -2.97 -36.50 9.32
C LEU A 52 -2.65 -36.11 10.76
N THR A 53 -3.38 -36.67 11.72
CA THR A 53 -3.08 -36.57 13.15
C THR A 53 -1.85 -37.40 13.49
N GLY A 54 -0.66 -36.80 13.39
CA GLY A 54 0.53 -37.21 14.12
C GLY A 54 0.49 -36.57 15.52
N ALA A 55 0.69 -37.36 16.56
CA ALA A 55 0.54 -36.97 17.96
C ALA A 55 1.34 -35.71 18.33
N GLY A 56 0.65 -34.58 18.50
CA GLY A 56 1.19 -33.38 19.12
C GLY A 56 1.20 -33.54 20.63
N GLY A 57 2.39 -33.50 21.23
CA GLY A 57 2.55 -33.39 22.67
C GLY A 57 1.88 -32.11 23.16
N THR A 58 0.98 -32.25 24.12
CA THR A 58 0.38 -31.13 24.83
C THR A 58 1.44 -30.50 25.73
N ALA A 59 1.93 -29.31 25.36
CA ALA A 59 2.79 -28.52 26.24
C ALA A 59 2.00 -28.16 27.52
N ASP A 60 2.54 -28.51 28.69
CA ASP A 60 2.01 -28.13 30.00
C ASP A 60 2.23 -26.61 30.19
N PRO A 61 1.16 -25.79 30.36
CA PRO A 61 1.27 -24.34 30.54
C PRO A 61 2.08 -23.90 31.77
N GLY A 62 2.53 -24.82 32.63
CA GLY A 62 3.41 -24.55 33.78
C GLY A 62 4.86 -25.04 33.62
N ALA A 63 5.25 -25.61 32.47
CA ALA A 63 6.59 -26.15 32.29
C ALA A 63 7.64 -25.03 32.20
N VAL A 64 8.69 -25.12 33.02
CA VAL A 64 9.85 -24.23 32.91
C VAL A 64 10.56 -24.51 31.59
N LEU A 65 10.52 -23.53 30.69
CA LEU A 65 11.21 -23.57 29.41
C LEU A 65 12.69 -23.18 29.56
N VAL A 66 13.56 -23.90 28.85
CA VAL A 66 15.01 -23.68 28.79
C VAL A 66 15.49 -23.80 27.34
N ALA A 67 16.70 -23.30 27.04
CA ALA A 67 17.29 -23.36 25.71
C ALA A 67 17.24 -24.77 25.10
N ALA A 68 16.74 -24.89 23.87
CA ALA A 68 16.59 -26.17 23.16
C ALA A 68 17.96 -26.80 22.84
N ASP A 69 18.10 -28.11 22.98
CA ASP A 69 19.34 -28.80 22.64
C ASP A 69 19.47 -29.04 21.11
N GLY A 70 20.70 -29.15 20.63
CA GLY A 70 21.00 -29.57 19.25
C GLY A 70 20.59 -28.60 18.15
N VAL A 71 20.17 -27.38 18.49
CA VAL A 71 19.79 -26.33 17.52
C VAL A 71 20.71 -25.12 17.62
N THR A 72 21.02 -24.51 16.48
CA THR A 72 21.79 -23.25 16.42
C THR A 72 21.01 -22.26 15.58
N ILE A 73 20.64 -21.11 16.15
CA ILE A 73 20.12 -19.98 15.37
C ILE A 73 21.26 -19.47 14.48
N THR A 74 21.05 -19.46 13.18
CA THR A 74 22.07 -19.06 12.20
C THR A 74 21.77 -17.71 11.58
N ARG A 75 20.50 -17.31 11.55
CA ARG A 75 20.05 -16.06 10.96
C ARG A 75 18.68 -15.65 11.49
N VAL A 76 18.44 -14.36 11.61
CA VAL A 76 17.14 -13.76 11.94
C VAL A 76 16.89 -12.64 10.95
N ASP A 77 15.75 -12.72 10.26
CA ASP A 77 15.21 -11.61 9.46
C ASP A 77 13.89 -11.16 10.07
N ILE A 78 13.57 -9.89 9.93
CA ILE A 78 12.21 -9.35 10.14
C ILE A 78 11.61 -8.92 8.80
N TYR A 79 10.33 -9.17 8.61
CA TYR A 79 9.59 -8.80 7.39
C TYR A 79 8.39 -7.93 7.73
N GLN A 80 8.30 -6.78 7.07
CA GLN A 80 7.10 -5.93 7.01
C GLN A 80 6.67 -5.65 5.56
N GLY A 81 7.04 -6.56 4.67
CA GLY A 81 7.18 -6.38 3.23
C GLY A 81 8.56 -6.91 2.83
N PRO A 82 9.50 -6.09 2.35
CA PRO A 82 10.88 -6.52 2.05
C PRO A 82 11.62 -7.10 3.26
N GLN A 83 12.61 -7.94 2.97
CA GLN A 83 13.52 -8.51 3.97
C GLN A 83 14.38 -7.45 4.66
N ILE A 84 14.38 -7.49 6.00
CA ILE A 84 15.27 -6.70 6.86
C ILE A 84 16.12 -7.67 7.69
N PRO A 85 17.40 -7.89 7.32
CA PRO A 85 18.30 -8.76 8.07
C PRO A 85 18.62 -8.16 9.45
N LEU A 86 18.43 -8.96 10.50
CA LEU A 86 18.76 -8.59 11.88
C LEU A 86 20.03 -9.30 12.38
N PHE A 87 20.22 -10.56 11.98
CA PHE A 87 21.39 -11.36 12.35
C PHE A 87 21.72 -12.37 11.26
N GLY A 88 23.01 -12.54 10.93
CA GLY A 88 23.51 -13.62 10.07
C GLY A 88 22.98 -13.63 8.62
N GLY A 89 22.25 -12.59 8.21
CA GLY A 89 21.69 -12.44 6.88
C GLY A 89 22.63 -11.72 5.89
N PRO A 90 22.18 -11.53 4.64
CA PRO A 90 22.91 -10.77 3.63
C PRO A 90 22.99 -9.29 4.03
N THR A 91 23.98 -8.59 3.49
CA THR A 91 24.07 -7.13 3.57
C THR A 91 23.50 -6.51 2.31
N PHE A 92 22.78 -5.41 2.45
CA PHE A 92 22.22 -4.65 1.34
C PHE A 92 22.72 -3.21 1.35
N ASP A 93 22.82 -2.59 0.17
CA ASP A 93 23.21 -1.19 0.04
C ASP A 93 22.09 -0.23 0.48
N ILE A 94 20.84 -0.68 0.42
CA ILE A 94 19.67 0.04 0.90
C ILE A 94 19.31 -0.47 2.29
N ASP A 95 19.51 0.38 3.30
CA ASP A 95 19.04 0.13 4.66
C ASP A 95 17.54 0.41 4.77
N LEU A 96 16.81 -0.50 5.44
CA LEU A 96 15.36 -0.43 5.57
C LEU A 96 14.98 -0.32 7.05
N PRO A 97 14.10 0.62 7.41
CA PRO A 97 13.63 0.71 8.78
C PRO A 97 12.57 -0.34 9.08
N VAL A 98 12.50 -0.76 10.35
CA VAL A 98 11.32 -1.41 10.92
C VAL A 98 10.30 -0.34 11.30
N ILE A 99 9.07 -0.44 10.82
CA ILE A 99 8.00 0.49 11.10
C ILE A 99 7.34 0.14 12.42
N VAL A 100 7.31 1.10 13.35
CA VAL A 100 6.62 0.95 14.64
C VAL A 100 5.12 0.71 14.41
N GLU A 101 4.44 0.01 15.31
CA GLU A 101 2.99 -0.26 15.26
C GLU A 101 2.51 -1.10 14.07
N ARG A 102 3.37 -1.44 13.09
CA ARG A 102 3.03 -2.32 11.97
C ARG A 102 3.39 -3.77 12.30
N GLU A 103 2.49 -4.72 12.07
CA GLU A 103 2.77 -6.15 12.28
C GLU A 103 4.01 -6.60 11.49
N ALA A 104 4.79 -7.51 12.06
CA ALA A 104 5.95 -8.09 11.39
C ALA A 104 6.04 -9.61 11.56
N VAL A 105 6.75 -10.27 10.65
CA VAL A 105 7.13 -11.68 10.78
C VAL A 105 8.63 -11.78 11.06
N PHE A 106 8.98 -12.34 12.21
CA PHE A 106 10.35 -12.77 12.51
C PHE A 106 10.57 -14.15 11.94
N ARG A 107 11.48 -14.25 10.99
CA ARG A 107 11.88 -15.52 10.37
C ARG A 107 13.20 -15.98 10.95
N ILE A 108 13.13 -17.06 11.72
CA ILE A 108 14.25 -17.63 12.46
C ILE A 108 14.80 -18.81 11.67
N TYR A 109 16.03 -18.65 11.21
CA TYR A 109 16.79 -19.68 10.53
C TYR A 109 17.67 -20.39 11.54
N TYR A 110 17.72 -21.69 11.43
CA TYR A 110 18.48 -22.52 12.33
C TYR A 110 19.14 -23.68 11.60
N LYS A 111 20.07 -24.31 12.31
CA LYS A 111 20.67 -25.58 11.93
C LYS A 111 20.46 -26.58 13.06
N THR A 112 20.05 -27.79 12.73
CA THR A 112 19.97 -28.91 13.68
C THR A 112 21.23 -29.77 13.64
N THR A 113 21.55 -30.36 14.80
CA THR A 113 22.68 -31.27 15.01
C THR A 113 22.25 -32.42 15.92
N GLY A 114 22.63 -33.65 15.56
CA GLY A 114 22.16 -34.86 16.25
C GLY A 114 20.70 -35.23 15.90
N ASP A 115 20.13 -36.14 16.67
CA ASP A 115 18.78 -36.69 16.43
C ASP A 115 17.70 -35.82 17.10
N VAL A 116 17.62 -34.54 16.69
CA VAL A 116 16.65 -33.56 17.24
C VAL A 116 15.55 -33.16 16.25
N ALA A 117 15.61 -33.64 15.00
CA ALA A 117 14.54 -33.43 14.04
C ALA A 117 13.24 -34.06 14.53
N GLY A 118 12.12 -33.34 14.40
CA GLY A 118 10.82 -33.75 14.94
C GLY A 118 10.60 -33.34 16.41
N ASN A 119 11.61 -32.83 17.12
CA ASN A 119 11.42 -32.31 18.46
C ASN A 119 10.57 -31.04 18.42
N ALA A 120 9.64 -30.94 19.37
CA ALA A 120 8.87 -29.72 19.61
C ALA A 120 9.77 -28.67 20.27
N VAL A 121 9.64 -27.43 19.82
CA VAL A 121 10.26 -26.23 20.40
C VAL A 121 9.22 -25.12 20.51
N THR A 122 9.45 -24.19 21.42
CA THR A 122 8.75 -22.90 21.46
C THR A 122 9.73 -21.83 20.99
N ALA A 123 9.43 -21.19 19.87
CA ALA A 123 10.15 -19.99 19.47
C ALA A 123 9.55 -18.79 20.22
N ARG A 124 10.40 -18.10 20.98
CA ARG A 124 10.05 -16.90 21.71
C ARG A 124 10.78 -15.72 21.08
N VAL A 125 10.01 -14.69 20.73
CA VAL A 125 10.52 -13.38 20.33
C VAL A 125 10.14 -12.40 21.44
N THR A 126 11.16 -11.78 22.04
CA THR A 126 11.00 -10.72 23.02
C THR A 126 11.37 -9.40 22.34
N ILE A 127 10.48 -8.40 22.37
CA ILE A 127 10.74 -7.03 21.90
C ILE A 127 10.54 -6.09 23.10
N GLY A 128 11.60 -5.46 23.59
CA GLY A 128 11.54 -4.73 24.87
C GLY A 128 11.06 -5.64 26.00
N GLU A 129 9.86 -5.37 26.52
CA GLU A 129 9.19 -6.19 27.56
C GLU A 129 8.13 -7.14 26.99
N ASP A 130 7.73 -6.97 25.73
CA ASP A 130 6.68 -7.75 25.08
C ASP A 130 7.22 -9.11 24.61
N VAL A 131 6.45 -10.16 24.85
CA VAL A 131 6.83 -11.54 24.53
C VAL A 131 5.80 -12.18 23.61
N THR A 132 6.25 -12.70 22.47
CA THR A 132 5.46 -13.51 21.55
C THR A 132 6.04 -14.91 21.46
N GLU A 133 5.20 -15.93 21.58
CA GLU A 133 5.61 -17.34 21.50
C GLU A 133 4.87 -18.07 20.38
N THR A 134 5.57 -18.92 19.66
CA THR A 134 4.99 -19.80 18.64
C THR A 134 5.55 -21.21 18.80
N PRO A 135 4.69 -22.23 18.98
CA PRO A 135 5.14 -23.62 18.96
C PRO A 135 5.59 -24.00 17.55
N ALA A 136 6.66 -24.76 17.45
CA ALA A 136 7.19 -25.25 16.19
C ALA A 136 7.83 -26.63 16.35
N THR A 137 8.11 -27.27 15.21
CA THR A 137 8.81 -28.54 15.15
C THR A 137 10.11 -28.37 14.38
N LEU A 138 11.22 -28.86 14.94
CA LEU A 138 12.51 -28.77 14.27
C LEU A 138 12.55 -29.68 13.04
N VAL A 139 13.11 -29.14 11.95
CA VAL A 139 13.38 -29.86 10.70
C VAL A 139 14.88 -30.21 10.63
N GLU A 140 15.18 -31.36 10.03
CA GLU A 140 16.56 -31.80 9.84
C GLU A 140 17.32 -30.88 8.88
N GLY A 141 18.57 -30.56 9.23
CA GLY A 141 19.49 -29.80 8.38
C GLY A 141 19.54 -28.32 8.70
N THR A 142 19.86 -27.52 7.67
CA THR A 142 19.98 -26.06 7.76
C THR A 142 18.81 -25.41 7.05
N SER A 143 18.19 -24.42 7.68
CA SER A 143 17.15 -23.59 7.08
C SER A 143 17.60 -22.95 5.76
N THR A 144 16.67 -22.76 4.84
CA THR A 144 16.93 -22.15 3.52
C THR A 144 15.97 -21.00 3.26
N GLU A 145 16.45 -19.96 2.57
CA GLU A 145 15.66 -18.76 2.27
C GLU A 145 14.42 -19.06 1.43
N GLY A 146 14.49 -20.01 0.49
CA GLY A 146 13.37 -20.39 -0.36
C GLY A 146 12.27 -21.22 0.30
N SER A 147 12.40 -21.64 1.57
CA SER A 147 11.42 -22.53 2.23
C SER A 147 11.02 -22.04 3.62
N LEU A 148 9.76 -21.59 3.74
CA LEU A 148 9.16 -21.22 5.03
C LEU A 148 9.11 -22.40 6.02
N GLN A 149 9.00 -23.63 5.53
CA GLN A 149 8.91 -24.83 6.37
C GLN A 149 10.25 -25.24 6.98
N SER A 150 11.35 -24.73 6.43
CA SER A 150 12.67 -24.95 6.99
C SER A 150 13.03 -23.93 8.08
N THR A 151 12.20 -22.90 8.29
CA THR A 151 12.37 -21.82 9.27
C THR A 151 11.25 -21.82 10.30
N ILE A 152 11.43 -21.15 11.45
CA ILE A 152 10.32 -20.84 12.36
C ILE A 152 9.91 -19.38 12.12
N ASN A 153 8.63 -19.15 11.85
CA ASN A 153 8.10 -17.83 11.54
C ASN A 153 7.19 -17.39 12.68
N VAL A 154 7.54 -16.29 13.35
CA VAL A 154 6.79 -15.74 14.49
C VAL A 154 6.17 -14.42 14.07
N THR A 155 4.84 -14.34 14.07
CA THR A 155 4.12 -13.09 13.79
C THR A 155 4.06 -12.27 15.06
N VAL A 156 4.72 -11.12 15.05
CA VAL A 156 4.81 -10.18 16.18
C VAL A 156 3.81 -9.03 15.97
N PRO A 157 2.90 -8.78 16.92
CA PRO A 157 1.99 -7.65 16.85
C PRO A 157 2.74 -6.31 16.76
N GLY A 158 2.22 -5.39 15.95
CA GLY A 158 2.88 -4.11 15.72
C GLY A 158 3.10 -3.27 16.99
N GLU A 159 2.23 -3.39 17.99
CA GLU A 159 2.36 -2.68 19.28
C GLU A 159 3.71 -2.94 19.97
N ALA A 160 4.22 -4.17 19.87
CA ALA A 160 5.51 -4.55 20.45
C ALA A 160 6.69 -3.82 19.78
N LEU A 161 6.56 -3.47 18.49
CA LEU A 161 7.61 -2.79 17.71
C LEU A 161 7.72 -1.29 18.00
N LYS A 162 7.11 -0.81 19.09
CA LYS A 162 7.44 0.49 19.69
C LYS A 162 8.81 0.50 20.37
N ALA A 163 9.25 -0.67 20.83
CA ALA A 163 10.60 -0.87 21.34
C ALA A 163 11.56 -1.27 20.20
N SER A 164 12.84 -0.96 20.39
CA SER A 164 13.90 -1.25 19.41
C SER A 164 14.76 -2.45 19.79
N SER A 165 14.66 -2.94 21.03
CA SER A 165 15.51 -4.03 21.51
C SER A 165 14.82 -5.37 21.34
N TYR A 166 15.55 -6.41 20.93
CA TYR A 166 14.99 -7.74 20.70
C TYR A 166 15.88 -8.89 21.15
N ARG A 167 15.21 -10.02 21.43
CA ARG A 167 15.84 -11.32 21.70
C ARG A 167 15.01 -12.44 21.09
N ILE A 168 15.70 -13.46 20.59
CA ILE A 168 15.11 -14.69 20.05
C ILE A 168 15.60 -15.87 20.88
N ASP A 169 14.68 -16.73 21.31
CA ASP A 169 15.00 -17.99 21.96
C ASP A 169 14.24 -19.16 21.32
N LEU A 170 14.92 -20.27 21.10
CA LEU A 170 14.32 -21.56 20.80
C LEU A 170 14.37 -22.41 22.06
N LEU A 171 13.18 -22.72 22.60
CA LEU A 171 13.04 -23.27 23.94
C LEU A 171 12.37 -24.64 23.96
N GLN A 172 12.67 -25.44 24.97
CA GLN A 172 12.04 -26.72 25.27
C GLN A 172 11.73 -26.84 26.77
N PRO A 173 10.78 -27.70 27.18
CA PRO A 173 10.60 -28.03 28.58
C PRO A 173 11.92 -28.51 29.21
N ARG A 174 12.23 -28.09 30.43
CA ARG A 174 13.44 -28.52 31.17
C ARG A 174 13.59 -30.03 31.31
N ALA A 175 12.50 -30.80 31.22
CA ALA A 175 12.55 -32.26 31.24
C ALA A 175 13.13 -32.87 29.95
N GLU A 176 13.13 -32.12 28.85
CA GLU A 176 13.48 -32.56 27.49
C GLU A 176 14.79 -31.96 26.98
N SER A 177 15.35 -30.97 27.69
CA SER A 177 16.59 -30.29 27.30
C SER A 177 17.53 -30.07 28.48
N SER A 178 18.84 -30.11 28.22
CA SER A 178 19.90 -29.71 29.15
C SER A 178 19.78 -28.24 29.58
N GLY A 179 19.20 -27.39 28.73
CA GLY A 179 19.10 -25.95 28.93
C GLY A 179 20.42 -25.19 28.82
N THR A 180 21.49 -25.85 28.35
CA THR A 180 22.84 -25.27 28.31
C THR A 180 23.27 -24.77 26.93
N ASN A 181 22.46 -25.02 25.90
CA ASN A 181 22.76 -24.65 24.53
C ASN A 181 22.56 -23.15 24.27
N LYS A 182 23.61 -22.35 24.45
CA LYS A 182 23.56 -20.91 24.21
C LYS A 182 23.21 -20.53 22.77
N ALA A 183 23.57 -21.39 21.81
CA ALA A 183 23.32 -21.16 20.38
C ALA A 183 21.83 -21.30 20.00
N ALA A 184 20.98 -21.76 20.92
CA ALA A 184 19.53 -21.72 20.74
C ALA A 184 18.93 -20.33 21.01
N SER A 185 19.76 -19.33 21.31
CA SER A 185 19.35 -17.96 21.58
C SER A 185 20.16 -16.95 20.80
N TYR A 186 19.55 -15.82 20.47
CA TYR A 186 20.22 -14.66 19.89
C TYR A 186 19.69 -13.35 20.52
N PRO A 187 20.56 -12.44 21.00
CA PRO A 187 22.00 -12.65 21.17
C PRO A 187 22.30 -13.76 22.19
N GLU A 188 23.47 -14.39 22.05
CA GLU A 188 23.96 -15.30 23.10
C GLU A 188 24.22 -14.51 24.38
N GLY A 189 23.67 -14.95 25.51
CA GLY A 189 23.77 -14.21 26.76
C GLY A 189 22.91 -14.82 27.87
N ASP A 190 22.73 -14.06 28.94
CA ASP A 190 21.67 -14.36 29.91
C ASP A 190 20.28 -14.04 29.31
N ALA A 191 19.21 -14.25 30.07
CA ALA A 191 17.84 -14.07 29.60
C ALA A 191 17.49 -12.60 29.29
N GLU A 192 18.30 -11.64 29.74
CA GLU A 192 18.07 -10.20 29.57
C GLU A 192 18.86 -9.64 28.38
N ALA A 193 19.77 -10.43 27.78
CA ALA A 193 20.58 -9.98 26.65
C ALA A 193 19.69 -9.74 25.42
N GLN A 194 19.71 -8.51 24.91
CA GLN A 194 19.00 -8.04 23.73
C GLN A 194 19.95 -7.30 22.79
N GLU A 195 19.62 -7.30 21.49
CA GLU A 195 20.25 -6.47 20.46
C GLU A 195 19.29 -5.35 20.04
N ASP A 196 19.82 -4.30 19.43
CA ASP A 196 19.00 -3.19 18.92
C ASP A 196 18.69 -3.37 17.42
N MET A 197 17.49 -2.93 17.02
CA MET A 197 17.07 -2.75 15.63
C MET A 197 16.68 -1.30 15.37
N THR A 198 16.83 -0.85 14.12
CA THR A 198 16.37 0.48 13.71
C THR A 198 14.86 0.48 13.53
N VAL A 199 14.15 1.22 14.39
CA VAL A 199 12.70 1.44 14.27
C VAL A 199 12.39 2.87 13.80
N THR A 200 11.25 3.06 13.14
CA THR A 200 10.85 4.32 12.53
C THR A 200 9.33 4.51 12.57
N ASN A 201 8.89 5.73 12.84
CA ASN A 201 7.47 6.09 12.85
C ASN A 201 7.08 6.78 11.53
N THR A 202 6.28 6.12 10.71
CA THR A 202 5.78 6.65 9.42
C THR A 202 4.40 7.31 9.54
N GLY A 203 3.92 7.53 10.75
CA GLY A 203 2.51 7.83 11.03
C GLY A 203 1.72 6.56 11.33
N SER A 204 0.51 6.72 11.87
CA SER A 204 -0.32 5.58 12.27
C SER A 204 -1.15 5.01 11.12
N THR A 205 -1.64 5.87 10.22
CA THR A 205 -2.71 5.49 9.29
C THR A 205 -2.56 6.18 7.94
N LEU A 206 -2.61 5.42 6.85
CA LEU A 206 -2.82 5.94 5.50
C LEU A 206 -4.32 6.14 5.27
N LYS A 207 -4.75 7.39 5.12
CA LYS A 207 -6.16 7.75 4.97
C LYS A 207 -6.51 7.96 3.50
N LEU A 208 -7.26 7.02 2.93
CA LEU A 208 -7.79 7.10 1.57
C LEU A 208 -9.29 7.40 1.61
N LYS A 209 -9.68 8.49 0.96
CA LYS A 209 -11.05 8.82 0.64
C LYS A 209 -11.35 8.44 -0.80
N LEU A 210 -12.07 7.33 -0.97
CA LEU A 210 -12.48 6.80 -2.25
C LEU A 210 -13.77 7.51 -2.70
N ILE A 211 -13.71 8.19 -3.85
CA ILE A 211 -14.82 8.96 -4.42
C ILE A 211 -15.44 8.16 -5.57
N PRO A 212 -16.66 7.60 -5.42
CA PRO A 212 -17.34 6.91 -6.51
C PRO A 212 -17.75 7.92 -7.56
N VAL A 213 -17.22 7.81 -8.78
CA VAL A 213 -17.64 8.69 -9.87
C VAL A 213 -18.87 8.08 -10.53
N GLN A 214 -19.98 8.83 -10.52
CA GLN A 214 -21.19 8.48 -11.27
C GLN A 214 -20.99 8.87 -12.73
N TYR A 215 -20.88 7.88 -13.60
CA TYR A 215 -20.63 8.11 -15.02
C TYR A 215 -21.92 8.36 -15.79
N ASP A 216 -22.15 9.63 -16.13
CA ASP A 216 -23.37 10.13 -16.79
C ASP A 216 -23.15 10.50 -18.27
N ALA A 217 -21.92 10.43 -18.78
CA ALA A 217 -21.56 10.87 -20.14
C ALA A 217 -22.31 10.13 -21.26
N ASP A 218 -22.74 8.89 -21.01
CA ASP A 218 -23.57 8.09 -21.91
C ASP A 218 -25.01 7.89 -21.38
N GLY A 219 -25.38 8.59 -20.31
CA GLY A 219 -26.68 8.48 -19.65
C GLY A 219 -26.88 7.21 -18.83
N SER A 220 -25.83 6.43 -18.57
CA SER A 220 -25.94 5.17 -17.81
C SER A 220 -26.09 5.35 -16.31
N GLY A 221 -25.48 6.40 -15.73
CA GLY A 221 -25.43 6.59 -14.29
C GLY A 221 -24.66 5.48 -13.56
N ARG A 222 -23.70 4.85 -14.24
CA ARG A 222 -22.90 3.75 -13.66
C ARG A 222 -22.10 4.23 -12.46
N LEU A 223 -22.01 3.36 -11.46
CA LEU A 223 -21.16 3.53 -10.29
C LEU A 223 -20.21 2.34 -10.17
N PRO A 224 -18.99 2.54 -9.66
CA PRO A 224 -18.08 1.45 -9.33
C PRO A 224 -18.58 0.66 -8.11
N ASP A 225 -18.05 -0.55 -7.94
CA ASP A 225 -18.33 -1.35 -6.75
C ASP A 225 -17.62 -0.76 -5.52
N THR A 226 -18.41 -0.38 -4.53
CA THR A 226 -17.94 0.12 -3.22
C THR A 226 -18.44 -0.75 -2.07
N SER A 227 -18.79 -2.00 -2.37
CA SER A 227 -19.08 -3.00 -1.37
C SER A 227 -17.87 -3.23 -0.45
N GLU A 228 -18.13 -3.63 0.78
CA GLU A 228 -17.07 -3.86 1.76
C GLU A 228 -16.06 -4.93 1.31
N GLY A 229 -16.49 -5.91 0.51
CA GLY A 229 -15.58 -6.89 -0.11
C GLY A 229 -14.56 -6.24 -1.04
N GLN A 230 -15.00 -5.33 -1.91
CA GLN A 230 -14.10 -4.57 -2.79
C GLN A 230 -13.24 -3.57 -1.99
N LEU A 231 -13.81 -2.88 -0.99
CA LEU A 231 -13.04 -1.97 -0.13
C LEU A 231 -11.94 -2.71 0.64
N GLN A 232 -12.18 -3.96 1.06
CA GLN A 232 -11.15 -4.77 1.70
C GLN A 232 -9.99 -5.10 0.75
N ILE A 233 -10.26 -5.32 -0.54
CA ILE A 233 -9.23 -5.52 -1.56
C ILE A 233 -8.35 -4.25 -1.67
N TYR A 234 -8.94 -3.05 -1.69
CA TYR A 234 -8.19 -1.79 -1.64
C TYR A 234 -7.33 -1.66 -0.38
N ARG A 235 -7.88 -1.95 0.80
CA ARG A 235 -7.12 -1.92 2.07
C ARG A 235 -5.95 -2.88 2.05
N ASN A 236 -6.17 -4.10 1.55
CA ASN A 236 -5.14 -5.14 1.45
C ASN A 236 -4.01 -4.73 0.50
N ALA A 237 -4.32 -4.24 -0.71
CA ALA A 237 -3.30 -3.84 -1.68
C ALA A 237 -2.39 -2.72 -1.13
N LEU A 238 -3.00 -1.69 -0.54
CA LEU A 238 -2.25 -0.61 0.10
C LEU A 238 -1.43 -1.11 1.29
N TYR A 239 -2.01 -1.94 2.16
CA TYR A 239 -1.30 -2.46 3.33
C TYR A 239 -0.11 -3.36 2.93
N ARG A 240 -0.22 -4.12 1.84
CA ARG A 240 0.87 -4.97 1.31
C ARG A 240 2.05 -4.17 0.78
N MET A 241 1.78 -3.04 0.12
CA MET A 241 2.80 -2.26 -0.61
C MET A 241 3.39 -1.11 0.21
N TYR A 242 2.66 -0.57 1.20
CA TYR A 242 3.08 0.62 1.92
C TYR A 242 3.65 0.32 3.31
N PRO A 243 4.71 1.03 3.73
CA PRO A 243 5.32 0.90 5.06
C PRO A 243 4.51 1.65 6.14
N ILE A 244 3.26 1.24 6.37
CA ILE A 244 2.31 1.92 7.28
C ILE A 244 1.62 0.94 8.24
N PRO A 245 1.35 1.30 9.51
CA PRO A 245 0.66 0.41 10.45
C PRO A 245 -0.79 0.09 10.06
N GLU A 246 -1.51 1.06 9.52
CA GLU A 246 -2.93 0.94 9.23
C GLU A 246 -3.30 1.62 7.91
N VAL A 247 -4.32 1.08 7.24
CA VAL A 247 -4.94 1.69 6.06
C VAL A 247 -6.42 1.89 6.33
N GLU A 248 -6.86 3.15 6.28
CA GLU A 248 -8.26 3.53 6.37
C GLU A 248 -8.77 3.87 4.97
N VAL A 249 -9.82 3.17 4.52
CA VAL A 249 -10.54 3.49 3.28
C VAL A 249 -11.96 3.88 3.62
N THR A 250 -12.31 5.13 3.34
CA THR A 250 -13.66 5.67 3.47
C THR A 250 -14.26 5.99 2.10
N VAL A 251 -15.58 5.91 1.98
CA VAL A 251 -16.30 6.20 0.74
C VAL A 251 -16.96 7.59 0.84
N GLY A 252 -16.70 8.45 -0.14
CA GLY A 252 -17.36 9.75 -0.30
C GLY A 252 -18.71 9.66 -1.01
N ASP A 253 -19.39 10.80 -1.13
CA ASP A 253 -20.61 10.89 -1.92
C ASP A 253 -20.32 10.66 -3.42
N PRO A 254 -21.26 10.08 -4.19
CA PRO A 254 -21.10 9.95 -5.64
C PRO A 254 -20.81 11.30 -6.31
N PHE A 255 -19.75 11.33 -7.11
CA PHE A 255 -19.32 12.50 -7.87
C PHE A 255 -19.86 12.42 -9.31
N PRO A 256 -20.83 13.25 -9.71
CA PRO A 256 -21.41 13.19 -11.06
C PRO A 256 -20.39 13.61 -12.11
N TRP A 257 -20.34 12.88 -13.23
CA TRP A 257 -19.41 13.13 -14.32
C TRP A 257 -20.02 12.85 -15.69
N ASP A 258 -20.18 13.90 -16.50
CA ASP A 258 -20.83 13.85 -17.81
C ASP A 258 -19.87 14.03 -19.00
N VAL A 259 -18.57 14.13 -18.73
CA VAL A 259 -17.54 14.22 -19.77
C VAL A 259 -17.11 12.81 -20.20
N PRO A 260 -17.13 12.47 -21.50
CA PRO A 260 -16.70 11.16 -21.98
C PRO A 260 -15.26 10.83 -21.59
N ILE A 261 -15.03 9.61 -21.12
CA ILE A 261 -13.69 9.09 -20.81
C ILE A 261 -13.33 7.99 -21.80
N GLY A 262 -12.19 8.14 -22.47
CA GLY A 262 -11.65 7.19 -23.45
C GLY A 262 -10.51 6.34 -22.89
N PRO A 263 -10.29 5.12 -23.43
CA PRO A 263 -9.24 4.22 -22.96
C PRO A 263 -7.81 4.72 -23.23
N GLY A 264 -7.64 5.64 -24.19
CA GLY A 264 -6.35 6.27 -24.49
C GLY A 264 -6.04 7.55 -23.71
N GLY A 265 -6.72 7.82 -22.60
CA GLY A 265 -6.43 8.96 -21.73
C GLY A 265 -7.29 10.21 -21.95
N GLY A 266 -8.10 10.29 -23.02
CA GLY A 266 -9.02 11.42 -23.20
C GLY A 266 -10.09 11.47 -22.10
N GLY A 267 -10.31 12.64 -21.47
CA GLY A 267 -11.28 12.81 -20.38
C GLY A 267 -10.69 12.63 -18.97
N TRP A 268 -9.50 12.03 -18.85
CA TRP A 268 -8.90 11.66 -17.56
C TRP A 268 -8.36 12.86 -16.79
N ASP A 269 -7.62 13.74 -17.47
CA ASP A 269 -7.02 14.92 -16.87
C ASP A 269 -8.08 15.93 -16.40
N GLN A 270 -9.23 16.02 -17.10
CA GLN A 270 -10.37 16.80 -16.61
C GLN A 270 -10.98 16.19 -15.34
N LEU A 271 -11.14 14.86 -15.29
CA LEU A 271 -11.69 14.17 -14.10
C LEU A 271 -10.73 14.29 -12.91
N LEU A 272 -9.43 14.11 -13.12
CA LEU A 272 -8.41 14.25 -12.07
C LEU A 272 -8.41 15.68 -11.50
N ASP A 273 -8.45 16.70 -12.35
CA ASP A 273 -8.55 18.09 -11.91
C ASP A 273 -9.82 18.33 -11.07
N ALA A 274 -10.96 17.76 -11.49
CA ALA A 274 -12.23 17.89 -10.77
C ALA A 274 -12.22 17.20 -9.39
N ILE A 275 -11.67 15.99 -9.28
CA ILE A 275 -11.53 15.28 -7.99
C ILE A 275 -10.59 16.02 -7.04
N ARG A 276 -9.49 16.57 -7.57
CA ARG A 276 -8.57 17.40 -6.80
C ARG A 276 -9.22 18.71 -6.34
N GLU A 277 -9.99 19.38 -7.19
CA GLU A 277 -10.78 20.55 -6.79
C GLU A 277 -11.81 20.18 -5.71
N HIS A 278 -12.46 19.03 -5.82
CA HIS A 278 -13.38 18.51 -4.81
C HIS A 278 -12.68 18.26 -3.46
N ARG A 279 -11.48 17.67 -3.47
CA ARG A 279 -10.63 17.53 -2.28
C ARG A 279 -10.35 18.88 -1.62
N ALA A 280 -9.92 19.87 -2.42
CA ALA A 280 -9.59 21.20 -1.91
C ALA A 280 -10.81 21.91 -1.30
N GLN A 281 -11.97 21.80 -1.94
CA GLN A 281 -13.24 22.38 -1.47
C GLN A 281 -13.77 21.70 -0.19
N SER A 282 -13.46 20.41 -0.02
CA SER A 282 -13.84 19.65 1.17
C SER A 282 -13.01 20.01 2.41
N GLY A 283 -11.94 20.80 2.27
CA GLY A 283 -11.05 21.13 3.38
C GLY A 283 -10.29 19.92 3.92
N ALA A 284 -10.02 18.94 3.04
CA ALA A 284 -9.32 17.70 3.37
C ALA A 284 -7.99 17.96 4.10
N ALA A 285 -7.70 17.14 5.10
CA ALA A 285 -6.44 17.24 5.83
C ALA A 285 -5.24 17.01 4.89
N PRO A 286 -4.05 17.57 5.17
CA PRO A 286 -2.90 17.37 4.31
C PRO A 286 -2.55 15.90 4.07
N ASP A 287 -2.76 15.03 5.06
CA ASP A 287 -2.52 13.58 5.07
C ASP A 287 -3.69 12.71 4.56
N GLU A 288 -4.78 13.31 4.08
CA GLU A 288 -5.90 12.61 3.46
C GLU A 288 -5.75 12.58 1.93
N TYR A 289 -5.78 11.38 1.35
CA TYR A 289 -5.61 11.13 -0.09
C TYR A 289 -6.97 10.90 -0.73
N TYR A 290 -7.25 11.53 -1.87
CA TYR A 290 -8.51 11.35 -2.59
C TYR A 290 -8.28 10.48 -3.82
N TYR A 291 -9.10 9.45 -4.01
CA TYR A 291 -9.04 8.58 -5.17
C TYR A 291 -10.40 8.49 -5.86
N GLY A 292 -10.52 9.10 -7.05
CA GLY A 292 -11.72 9.02 -7.87
C GLY A 292 -11.76 7.72 -8.65
N VAL A 293 -12.76 6.88 -8.40
CA VAL A 293 -12.89 5.56 -9.02
C VAL A 293 -14.10 5.53 -9.95
N PHE A 294 -13.95 4.97 -11.16
CA PHE A 294 -14.98 5.10 -12.20
C PHE A 294 -15.04 3.90 -13.17
N THR A 295 -16.19 3.65 -13.78
CA THR A 295 -16.41 2.53 -14.73
C THR A 295 -17.03 3.05 -16.05
N PRO A 296 -16.21 3.45 -17.05
CA PRO A 296 -16.71 4.06 -18.29
C PRO A 296 -17.53 3.11 -19.17
N THR A 297 -17.39 1.80 -18.99
CA THR A 297 -18.12 0.73 -19.70
C THR A 297 -18.60 -0.33 -18.69
N GLU A 298 -19.32 -1.35 -19.14
CA GLU A 298 -19.84 -2.43 -18.27
C GLU A 298 -18.72 -3.36 -17.79
N THR A 299 -17.70 -3.60 -18.63
CA THR A 299 -16.62 -4.53 -18.29
C THR A 299 -15.24 -3.99 -18.61
N PHE A 300 -14.23 -4.46 -17.87
CA PHE A 300 -12.82 -4.15 -18.12
C PHE A 300 -12.41 -4.53 -19.56
N GLY A 301 -12.87 -5.68 -20.06
CA GLY A 301 -12.55 -6.14 -21.41
C GLY A 301 -13.08 -5.22 -22.52
N GLU A 302 -14.21 -4.55 -22.30
CA GLU A 302 -14.75 -3.57 -23.24
C GLU A 302 -13.93 -2.28 -23.28
N PHE A 303 -13.45 -1.81 -22.11
CA PHE A 303 -12.66 -0.59 -22.02
C PHE A 303 -11.19 -0.82 -22.40
N CYS A 304 -10.58 -1.86 -21.83
CA CYS A 304 -9.15 -2.13 -21.85
C CYS A 304 -8.73 -3.32 -22.71
N GLY A 305 -9.64 -3.96 -23.46
CA GLY A 305 -9.33 -5.13 -24.29
C GLY A 305 -8.27 -4.91 -25.37
N GLY A 306 -7.99 -3.64 -25.73
CA GLY A 306 -6.91 -3.23 -26.63
C GLY A 306 -5.73 -2.55 -25.94
N GLY A 307 -5.65 -2.58 -24.61
CA GLY A 307 -4.80 -1.73 -23.79
C GLY A 307 -5.49 -0.41 -23.43
N CYS A 308 -5.19 0.14 -22.26
CA CYS A 308 -5.76 1.39 -21.76
C CYS A 308 -4.86 2.06 -20.72
N THR A 309 -5.12 3.34 -20.46
CA THR A 309 -4.78 3.97 -19.18
C THR A 309 -5.67 3.38 -18.09
N ALA A 310 -5.07 2.95 -16.98
CA ALA A 310 -5.79 2.38 -15.83
C ALA A 310 -5.91 3.35 -14.66
N GLY A 311 -4.94 4.24 -14.48
CA GLY A 311 -4.90 5.26 -13.44
C GLY A 311 -4.28 6.57 -13.96
N LEU A 312 -4.49 7.65 -13.21
CA LEU A 312 -3.83 8.93 -13.42
C LEU A 312 -3.71 9.67 -12.09
N GLY A 313 -2.51 10.13 -11.76
CA GLY A 313 -2.21 10.84 -10.53
C GLY A 313 -1.30 12.05 -10.72
N PHE A 314 -1.12 12.80 -9.65
CA PHE A 314 -0.04 13.79 -9.53
C PHE A 314 1.14 13.16 -8.81
N VAL A 315 2.35 13.42 -9.32
CA VAL A 315 3.58 13.21 -8.56
C VAL A 315 3.72 14.34 -7.55
N ALA A 316 3.16 14.13 -6.36
CA ALA A 316 3.09 15.16 -5.33
C ALA A 316 4.34 15.16 -4.46
N GLY A 317 4.75 16.33 -4.00
CA GLY A 317 5.76 16.46 -2.97
C GLY A 317 5.22 16.36 -1.55
N PRO A 318 6.12 16.34 -0.54
CA PRO A 318 5.67 16.23 0.84
C PRO A 318 4.76 17.41 1.16
N GLY A 319 5.19 18.63 0.79
CA GLY A 319 4.48 19.90 1.00
C GLY A 319 3.11 20.03 0.33
N ASP A 320 2.85 19.19 -0.67
CA ASP A 320 1.86 19.46 -1.70
C ASP A 320 0.54 18.71 -1.43
N GLY A 321 0.01 18.86 -0.21
CA GLY A 321 -1.23 18.21 0.22
C GLY A 321 -2.39 18.40 -0.77
N GLY A 322 -2.51 19.59 -1.36
CA GLY A 322 -3.51 19.91 -2.38
C GLY A 322 -3.41 19.08 -3.67
N MET A 323 -2.26 18.42 -3.93
CA MET A 323 -2.03 17.56 -5.10
C MET A 323 -2.21 16.08 -4.77
N ARG A 324 -2.60 15.70 -3.55
CA ARG A 324 -2.82 14.29 -3.16
C ARG A 324 -4.19 13.79 -3.61
N ALA A 325 -4.37 13.81 -4.91
CA ALA A 325 -5.51 13.26 -5.61
C ALA A 325 -5.02 12.38 -6.77
N ALA A 326 -5.80 11.34 -7.03
CA ALA A 326 -5.58 10.39 -8.10
C ALA A 326 -6.94 9.86 -8.60
N ILE A 327 -6.95 9.23 -9.76
CA ILE A 327 -8.12 8.56 -10.31
C ILE A 327 -7.76 7.21 -10.93
N GLY A 328 -8.73 6.32 -11.09
CA GLY A 328 -8.54 5.11 -11.88
C GLY A 328 -9.80 4.31 -12.15
N VAL A 329 -9.68 3.34 -13.06
CA VAL A 329 -10.78 2.46 -13.40
C VAL A 329 -11.16 1.57 -12.22
N GLY A 330 -12.46 1.43 -11.98
CA GLY A 330 -13.04 0.77 -10.80
C GLY A 330 -13.75 -0.55 -11.09
N PHE A 331 -13.23 -1.35 -12.02
CA PHE A 331 -13.79 -2.68 -12.25
C PHE A 331 -13.44 -3.60 -11.07
N PRO A 332 -14.39 -4.38 -10.52
CA PRO A 332 -14.13 -5.17 -9.31
C PRO A 332 -12.93 -6.12 -9.44
N GLY A 333 -12.12 -6.24 -8.38
CA GLY A 333 -10.95 -7.12 -8.29
C GLY A 333 -9.66 -6.42 -7.87
N GLU A 334 -8.57 -7.21 -7.81
CA GLU A 334 -7.23 -6.78 -7.40
C GLU A 334 -6.64 -5.71 -8.32
N GLY A 335 -6.84 -5.81 -9.64
CA GLY A 335 -6.21 -4.87 -10.59
C GLY A 335 -6.60 -3.40 -10.36
N SER A 336 -7.85 -3.11 -9.94
CA SER A 336 -8.26 -1.75 -9.57
C SER A 336 -7.63 -1.29 -8.24
N ALA A 337 -7.36 -2.21 -7.31
CA ALA A 337 -6.69 -1.91 -6.06
C ALA A 337 -5.17 -1.73 -6.23
N GLU A 338 -4.53 -2.52 -7.08
CA GLU A 338 -3.13 -2.36 -7.50
C GLU A 338 -2.93 -1.03 -8.23
N THR A 339 -3.84 -0.69 -9.14
CA THR A 339 -3.87 0.64 -9.77
C THR A 339 -3.98 1.74 -8.71
N CYS A 340 -4.92 1.64 -7.77
CA CYS A 340 -5.01 2.63 -6.70
C CYS A 340 -3.72 2.73 -5.87
N ALA A 341 -3.07 1.61 -5.56
CA ALA A 341 -1.81 1.62 -4.85
C ALA A 341 -0.70 2.34 -5.64
N HIS A 342 -0.63 2.10 -6.96
CA HIS A 342 0.28 2.80 -7.88
C HIS A 342 0.04 4.31 -7.88
N GLU A 343 -1.21 4.74 -8.06
CA GLU A 343 -1.55 6.16 -8.15
C GLU A 343 -1.37 6.92 -6.83
N VAL A 344 -1.71 6.27 -5.70
CA VAL A 344 -1.37 6.81 -4.37
C VAL A 344 0.15 6.89 -4.19
N GLY A 345 0.92 6.10 -4.94
CA GLY A 345 2.38 6.10 -4.93
C GLY A 345 2.91 7.38 -5.56
N HIS A 346 2.34 7.78 -6.70
CA HIS A 346 2.56 9.12 -7.27
C HIS A 346 2.21 10.23 -6.28
N ASN A 347 1.11 10.11 -5.53
CA ASN A 347 0.79 11.09 -4.49
C ASN A 347 1.78 11.09 -3.30
N HIS A 348 2.60 10.05 -3.14
CA HIS A 348 3.77 10.02 -2.26
C HIS A 348 5.07 10.44 -2.96
N GLY A 349 4.96 10.99 -4.17
CA GLY A 349 6.07 11.47 -4.98
C GLY A 349 6.96 10.36 -5.49
N ARG A 350 6.40 9.17 -5.73
CA ARG A 350 7.12 8.08 -6.43
C ARG A 350 6.95 8.30 -7.93
N GLU A 351 8.06 8.19 -8.65
CA GLU A 351 8.10 8.13 -10.11
C GLU A 351 8.09 6.64 -10.53
N HIS A 352 7.96 6.36 -11.83
CA HIS A 352 7.92 4.96 -12.28
C HIS A 352 9.23 4.23 -12.08
N ALA A 353 9.16 2.98 -11.63
CA ALA A 353 10.32 2.10 -11.65
C ALA A 353 10.62 1.63 -13.09
N PRO A 354 11.90 1.60 -13.52
CA PRO A 354 12.29 1.32 -14.89
C PRO A 354 12.09 -0.15 -15.27
N CYS A 355 10.97 -0.46 -15.93
CA CYS A 355 10.75 -1.74 -16.58
C CYS A 355 10.39 -1.53 -18.06
N GLY A 356 11.26 -1.99 -18.96
CA GLY A 356 11.19 -1.63 -20.37
C GLY A 356 11.44 -0.14 -20.65
N THR A 357 10.90 0.37 -21.75
CA THR A 357 11.19 1.73 -22.28
C THR A 357 10.02 2.70 -22.16
N PHE A 358 9.12 2.47 -21.20
CA PHE A 358 7.87 3.23 -21.08
C PHE A 358 8.02 4.38 -20.08
N GLY A 359 7.44 5.53 -20.41
CA GLY A 359 7.27 6.65 -19.47
C GLY A 359 8.57 7.38 -19.07
N SER A 360 8.41 8.31 -18.14
CA SER A 360 9.51 8.89 -17.38
C SER A 360 9.80 7.97 -16.20
N ASN A 361 11.01 7.45 -16.13
CA ASN A 361 11.46 6.58 -15.03
C ASN A 361 12.06 7.41 -13.90
N ASP A 362 11.97 6.88 -12.68
CA ASP A 362 12.66 7.38 -11.49
C ASP A 362 14.19 7.38 -11.76
N PRO A 363 14.83 8.55 -11.88
CA PRO A 363 16.27 8.63 -12.11
C PRO A 363 17.10 8.19 -10.90
N GLU A 364 16.47 8.01 -9.74
CA GLU A 364 17.11 7.52 -8.52
C GLU A 364 16.89 6.01 -8.30
N PHE A 365 16.13 5.32 -9.15
CA PHE A 365 15.96 3.89 -9.03
C PHE A 365 17.30 3.17 -9.23
N PRO A 366 17.66 2.16 -8.40
CA PRO A 366 18.98 1.55 -8.49
C PRO A 366 19.23 0.89 -9.85
N GLU A 367 20.44 1.12 -10.40
CA GLU A 367 20.89 0.52 -11.66
C GLU A 367 21.73 -0.77 -11.45
N ASP A 368 21.65 -1.37 -10.27
CA ASP A 368 22.40 -2.58 -9.92
C ASP A 368 21.70 -3.87 -10.39
N ALA A 369 22.41 -4.99 -10.25
CA ALA A 369 21.93 -6.28 -10.73
C ALA A 369 20.70 -6.82 -9.96
N ALA A 370 20.43 -6.36 -8.74
CA ALA A 370 19.28 -6.79 -7.95
C ALA A 370 17.98 -6.05 -8.32
N HIS A 371 18.09 -4.97 -9.10
CA HIS A 371 17.00 -4.07 -9.49
C HIS A 371 16.75 -4.03 -11.00
N VAL A 372 17.36 -4.95 -11.74
CA VAL A 372 17.24 -5.04 -13.20
C VAL A 372 15.77 -5.18 -13.62
N GLU A 373 15.34 -4.41 -14.63
CA GLU A 373 13.93 -4.41 -15.08
C GLU A 373 12.94 -4.23 -13.91
N ALA A 374 13.21 -3.27 -13.03
CA ALA A 374 12.43 -2.95 -11.83
C ALA A 374 12.25 -4.09 -10.82
N GLU A 375 13.20 -5.03 -10.71
CA GLU A 375 13.15 -6.05 -9.64
C GLU A 375 13.15 -5.43 -8.24
N ILE A 376 12.52 -6.10 -7.27
CA ILE A 376 12.30 -5.57 -5.92
C ILE A 376 13.55 -5.56 -5.01
N GLY A 377 14.72 -5.94 -5.54
CA GLY A 377 16.02 -5.85 -4.85
C GLY A 377 16.31 -7.01 -3.89
N ARG A 378 15.28 -7.53 -3.22
CA ARG A 378 15.40 -8.62 -2.24
C ARG A 378 14.10 -9.40 -2.11
N ILE A 379 14.15 -10.58 -1.49
CA ILE A 379 12.91 -11.31 -1.19
C ILE A 379 12.05 -10.49 -0.21
N ALA A 380 10.73 -10.67 -0.30
CA ALA A 380 9.77 -10.03 0.58
C ALA A 380 8.80 -11.06 1.16
N TYR A 381 7.93 -10.64 2.07
CA TYR A 381 6.86 -11.44 2.64
C TYR A 381 5.52 -10.69 2.54
N ASP A 382 4.50 -11.37 2.03
CA ASP A 382 3.14 -10.85 1.97
C ASP A 382 2.43 -11.07 3.31
N LEU A 383 2.29 -10.02 4.12
CA LEU A 383 1.65 -10.09 5.43
C LEU A 383 0.14 -10.40 5.36
N VAL A 384 -0.51 -10.15 4.21
CA VAL A 384 -1.96 -10.35 4.07
C VAL A 384 -2.27 -11.80 3.68
N ASN A 385 -1.63 -12.28 2.62
CA ASN A 385 -1.89 -13.63 2.11
C ASN A 385 -1.00 -14.70 2.75
N GLY A 386 0.11 -14.29 3.37
CA GLY A 386 1.14 -15.18 3.87
C GLY A 386 1.97 -15.78 2.74
N GLY A 387 3.28 -15.56 2.74
CA GLY A 387 4.16 -16.21 1.76
C GLY A 387 5.35 -15.36 1.35
N ILE A 388 6.36 -16.01 0.79
CA ILE A 388 7.55 -15.35 0.26
C ILE A 388 7.22 -14.80 -1.12
N ILE A 389 7.60 -13.54 -1.34
CA ILE A 389 7.63 -12.88 -2.63
C ILE A 389 9.07 -12.94 -3.17
N PRO A 390 9.31 -13.64 -4.30
CA PRO A 390 10.61 -13.68 -4.95
C PRO A 390 11.13 -12.29 -5.32
N ALA A 391 12.44 -12.07 -5.19
CA ALA A 391 13.11 -10.81 -5.57
C ALA A 391 12.90 -10.43 -7.05
N THR A 392 12.55 -11.39 -7.90
CA THR A 392 12.25 -11.19 -9.33
C THR A 392 10.87 -10.56 -9.58
N HIS A 393 10.05 -10.37 -8.55
CA HIS A 393 8.85 -9.52 -8.66
C HIS A 393 9.26 -8.11 -9.03
N LYS A 394 8.34 -7.39 -9.66
CA LYS A 394 8.58 -6.05 -10.15
C LYS A 394 8.05 -5.02 -9.16
N ASP A 395 8.70 -3.86 -9.08
CA ASP A 395 8.20 -2.80 -8.23
C ASP A 395 6.79 -2.38 -8.66
N PHE A 396 5.91 -2.11 -7.70
CA PHE A 396 4.52 -1.75 -7.99
C PHE A 396 4.37 -0.40 -8.71
N MET A 397 5.41 0.44 -8.74
CA MET A 397 5.50 1.64 -9.58
C MET A 397 6.00 1.35 -10.99
N SER A 398 6.21 0.09 -11.37
CA SER A 398 6.53 -0.31 -12.74
C SER A 398 5.26 -0.71 -13.53
N TYR A 399 5.38 -0.85 -14.85
CA TYR A 399 4.34 -1.41 -15.71
C TYR A 399 4.49 -2.92 -15.96
N CYS A 400 5.28 -3.59 -15.14
CA CYS A 400 5.57 -5.01 -15.28
C CYS A 400 4.97 -5.81 -14.13
N GLU A 401 4.67 -7.07 -14.40
CA GLU A 401 3.99 -7.97 -13.48
C GLU A 401 4.80 -9.26 -13.28
N PRO A 402 4.64 -9.99 -12.16
CA PRO A 402 3.82 -9.63 -10.98
C PRO A 402 4.47 -8.53 -10.13
N THR A 403 3.66 -7.68 -9.51
CA THR A 403 4.14 -6.54 -8.71
C THR A 403 4.23 -6.80 -7.20
N PHE A 404 5.19 -6.12 -6.55
CA PHE A 404 5.28 -5.93 -5.09
C PHE A 404 6.13 -4.68 -4.81
N VAL A 405 6.25 -4.23 -3.56
CA VAL A 405 7.10 -3.08 -3.22
C VAL A 405 8.60 -3.45 -3.25
N SER A 406 9.42 -2.69 -3.97
CA SER A 406 10.89 -2.78 -3.90
C SER A 406 11.43 -2.23 -2.60
N ASP A 407 12.62 -2.66 -2.19
CA ASP A 407 13.31 -2.04 -1.06
C ASP A 407 13.54 -0.52 -1.27
N HIS A 408 13.83 -0.07 -2.48
CA HIS A 408 13.98 1.34 -2.85
C HIS A 408 12.72 2.14 -2.58
N ASN A 409 11.58 1.70 -3.14
CA ASN A 409 10.32 2.41 -2.93
C ASN A 409 9.77 2.22 -1.52
N TYR A 410 10.01 1.08 -0.85
CA TYR A 410 9.69 0.91 0.57
C TYR A 410 10.37 2.00 1.42
N ARG A 411 11.69 2.16 1.28
CA ARG A 411 12.45 3.19 2.01
C ARG A 411 11.95 4.59 1.70
N LYS A 412 11.77 4.93 0.41
CA LYS A 412 11.33 6.26 -0.01
C LYS A 412 9.89 6.58 0.43
N LEU A 413 9.00 5.58 0.44
CA LEU A 413 7.66 5.71 0.99
C LEU A 413 7.73 5.95 2.51
N ALA A 414 8.57 5.21 3.24
CA ALA A 414 8.73 5.42 4.68
C ALA A 414 9.25 6.83 5.00
N GLU A 415 10.25 7.31 4.26
CA GLU A 415 10.76 8.70 4.36
C GLU A 415 9.66 9.72 4.04
N ARG A 416 8.87 9.48 2.99
CA ARG A 416 7.78 10.38 2.63
C ARG A 416 6.70 10.40 3.71
N MET A 417 6.27 9.24 4.18
CA MET A 417 5.20 9.11 5.16
C MET A 417 5.59 9.77 6.50
N GLN A 418 6.85 9.64 6.93
CA GLN A 418 7.40 10.44 8.04
C GLN A 418 7.27 11.95 7.81
N GLN A 419 7.64 12.43 6.61
CA GLN A 419 7.51 13.84 6.29
C GLN A 419 6.06 14.28 6.34
N VAL A 420 5.13 13.44 5.83
CA VAL A 420 3.68 13.67 5.80
C VAL A 420 3.06 13.66 7.20
N SER A 421 3.42 12.72 8.06
CA SER A 421 2.88 12.64 9.43
C SER A 421 3.35 13.80 10.29
N GLY A 422 4.56 14.31 10.04
CA GLY A 422 5.07 15.56 10.61
C GLY A 422 4.36 16.84 10.09
N PHE A 423 3.27 16.74 9.32
CA PHE A 423 2.63 17.91 8.73
C PHE A 423 1.94 18.85 9.73
N ALA A 424 1.62 18.37 10.93
CA ALA A 424 0.96 19.22 11.93
C ALA A 424 1.88 20.36 12.43
N ASP A 425 3.21 20.15 12.47
CA ASP A 425 4.13 20.97 13.27
C ASP A 425 5.00 21.95 12.46
N TYR A 426 4.82 22.04 11.14
CA TYR A 426 5.66 22.92 10.31
C TYR A 426 5.25 24.39 10.40
N THR A 427 6.25 25.24 10.63
CA THR A 427 6.12 26.68 10.50
C THR A 427 6.82 27.14 9.22
N PRO A 428 6.13 27.83 8.28
CA PRO A 428 6.78 28.33 7.08
C PRO A 428 7.86 29.38 7.41
N PRO A 429 8.92 29.48 6.59
CA PRO A 429 9.94 30.50 6.78
C PRO A 429 9.33 31.92 6.82
N PRO A 430 9.89 32.84 7.64
CA PRO A 430 9.45 34.23 7.65
C PRO A 430 9.43 34.83 6.23
N GLY A 431 8.31 35.44 5.84
CA GLY A 431 8.14 36.05 4.52
C GLY A 431 7.71 35.10 3.41
N PHE A 432 7.51 33.80 3.69
CA PHE A 432 6.84 32.91 2.74
C PHE A 432 5.40 33.39 2.49
N PRO A 433 4.97 33.56 1.22
CA PRO A 433 3.62 34.04 0.92
C PRO A 433 2.60 32.92 1.09
N SER A 434 2.33 32.52 2.33
CA SER A 434 1.24 31.59 2.64
C SER A 434 -0.12 32.20 2.33
N GLY A 435 -1.10 31.35 2.01
CA GLY A 435 -2.46 31.78 1.74
C GLY A 435 -3.05 31.12 0.50
N ASP A 436 -3.97 31.84 -0.13
CA ASP A 436 -4.73 31.34 -1.27
C ASP A 436 -3.95 31.61 -2.57
N TRP A 437 -3.23 30.60 -3.04
CA TRP A 437 -2.44 30.65 -4.28
C TRP A 437 -3.34 30.46 -5.49
N GLY A 438 -3.02 31.15 -6.59
CA GLY A 438 -3.71 30.95 -7.85
C GLY A 438 -3.22 29.69 -8.57
N GLN A 439 -4.02 29.19 -9.50
CA GLN A 439 -3.65 28.01 -10.27
C GLN A 439 -4.12 28.05 -11.73
N VAL A 440 -3.38 27.32 -12.57
CA VAL A 440 -3.72 27.06 -13.97
C VAL A 440 -3.47 25.59 -14.29
N THR A 441 -4.50 24.90 -14.74
CA THR A 441 -4.39 23.53 -15.28
C THR A 441 -4.10 23.62 -16.78
N LEU A 442 -3.05 22.93 -17.22
CA LEU A 442 -2.73 22.66 -18.62
C LEU A 442 -3.14 21.23 -18.92
N PHE A 443 -4.19 21.08 -19.72
CA PHE A 443 -4.69 19.78 -20.14
C PHE A 443 -3.85 19.20 -21.28
N SER A 444 -3.98 17.90 -21.47
CA SER A 444 -3.28 17.08 -22.46
C SER A 444 -3.58 17.48 -23.91
N ASP A 445 -4.74 18.10 -24.16
CA ASP A 445 -5.11 18.69 -25.44
C ASP A 445 -4.53 20.10 -25.68
N GLY A 446 -3.77 20.61 -24.71
CA GLY A 446 -3.16 21.95 -24.72
C GLY A 446 -4.08 23.07 -24.24
N SER A 447 -5.33 22.76 -23.87
CA SER A 447 -6.25 23.76 -23.30
C SER A 447 -5.84 24.15 -21.88
N LEU A 448 -6.26 25.35 -21.47
CA LEU A 448 -5.92 25.93 -20.17
C LEU A 448 -7.19 26.25 -19.38
N LYS A 449 -7.20 25.92 -18.09
CA LYS A 449 -8.25 26.31 -17.14
C LYS A 449 -7.63 27.03 -15.95
N ARG A 450 -8.08 28.25 -15.67
CA ARG A 450 -7.81 28.90 -14.38
C ARG A 450 -8.75 28.32 -13.34
N GLY A 451 -8.19 27.65 -12.33
CA GLY A 451 -8.96 27.06 -11.24
C GLY A 451 -9.21 28.05 -10.09
N ALA A 452 -10.01 27.62 -9.12
CA ALA A 452 -10.17 28.34 -7.84
C ALA A 452 -8.83 28.39 -7.09
N THR A 453 -8.64 29.35 -6.18
CA THR A 453 -7.41 29.42 -5.40
C THR A 453 -7.25 28.22 -4.47
N VAL A 454 -6.01 27.79 -4.24
CA VAL A 454 -5.66 26.66 -3.36
C VAL A 454 -4.94 27.18 -2.12
N LYS A 455 -5.26 26.63 -0.95
CA LYS A 455 -4.54 26.96 0.29
C LYS A 455 -3.15 26.35 0.26
N VAL A 456 -2.13 27.21 0.34
CA VAL A 456 -0.72 26.82 0.43
C VAL A 456 -0.13 27.38 1.72
N SER A 457 0.31 26.48 2.59
CA SER A 457 0.91 26.81 3.88
C SER A 457 2.43 26.61 3.93
N ARG A 458 3.02 26.03 2.87
CA ARG A 458 4.45 25.72 2.75
C ARG A 458 4.93 25.94 1.32
N PRO A 459 6.24 26.15 1.10
CA PRO A 459 6.81 26.16 -0.24
C PRO A 459 6.40 24.89 -1.00
N PRO A 460 5.70 25.04 -2.16
CA PRO A 460 5.40 23.90 -2.99
C PRO A 460 6.68 23.26 -3.52
N THR A 461 6.67 21.95 -3.78
CA THR A 461 7.87 21.25 -4.27
C THR A 461 7.77 20.76 -5.71
N GLY A 462 6.75 21.24 -6.44
CA GLY A 462 6.67 21.09 -7.89
C GLY A 462 7.85 21.74 -8.62
N VAL A 463 7.91 21.58 -9.93
CA VAL A 463 9.02 22.10 -10.72
C VAL A 463 8.92 23.63 -10.81
N PRO A 464 9.91 24.41 -10.34
CA PRO A 464 9.81 25.87 -10.35
C PRO A 464 9.74 26.43 -11.78
N ARG A 465 8.92 27.47 -11.98
CA ARG A 465 8.68 28.14 -13.26
C ARG A 465 8.62 29.65 -13.08
N ASP A 466 9.16 30.38 -14.06
CA ASP A 466 8.88 31.81 -14.21
C ASP A 466 7.44 31.98 -14.71
N VAL A 467 6.65 32.77 -13.98
CA VAL A 467 5.25 33.04 -14.29
C VAL A 467 5.05 34.54 -14.44
N ASP A 468 4.56 34.95 -15.61
CA ASP A 468 4.17 36.33 -15.87
C ASP A 468 2.68 36.49 -15.58
N VAL A 469 2.35 37.30 -14.57
CA VAL A 469 0.98 37.53 -14.11
C VAL A 469 0.59 38.96 -14.43
N ALA A 470 -0.37 39.13 -15.34
CA ALA A 470 -0.97 40.44 -15.62
C ALA A 470 -2.12 40.68 -14.65
N THR A 471 -2.06 41.80 -13.92
CA THR A 471 -3.13 42.23 -13.00
C THR A 471 -3.75 43.53 -13.49
N HIS A 472 -4.85 43.95 -12.87
CA HIS A 472 -5.41 45.29 -13.12
C HIS A 472 -4.46 46.44 -12.74
N SER A 473 -3.53 46.19 -11.82
CA SER A 473 -2.53 47.16 -11.32
C SER A 473 -1.20 47.14 -12.08
N GLY A 474 -0.99 46.19 -12.99
CA GLY A 474 0.26 46.03 -13.74
C GLY A 474 0.70 44.58 -13.87
N ASN A 475 1.78 44.36 -14.61
CA ASN A 475 2.34 43.03 -14.81
C ASN A 475 3.42 42.77 -13.77
N GLN A 476 3.46 41.55 -13.24
CA GLN A 476 4.52 41.09 -12.36
C GLN A 476 5.04 39.74 -12.82
N ARG A 477 6.30 39.47 -12.53
CA ARG A 477 6.93 38.18 -12.74
C ARG A 477 7.17 37.53 -11.39
N VAL A 478 6.64 36.32 -11.21
CA VAL A 478 6.70 35.56 -9.95
C VAL A 478 7.24 34.17 -10.21
N THR A 479 7.71 33.48 -9.17
CA THR A 479 8.04 32.06 -9.24
C THR A 479 6.81 31.24 -8.90
N GLY A 480 6.33 30.43 -9.84
CA GLY A 480 5.32 29.41 -9.64
C GLY A 480 5.93 28.00 -9.61
N TYR A 481 5.10 27.00 -9.36
CA TYR A 481 5.50 25.60 -9.25
C TYR A 481 4.55 24.72 -10.07
N PHE A 482 5.12 23.94 -10.99
CA PHE A 482 4.37 23.09 -11.92
C PHE A 482 4.40 21.63 -11.46
N PHE A 483 3.23 21.01 -11.43
CA PHE A 483 3.02 19.61 -11.05
C PHE A 483 2.57 18.85 -12.29
N PRO A 484 3.46 18.08 -12.94
CA PRO A 484 3.08 17.32 -14.12
C PRO A 484 2.06 16.22 -13.76
N PHE A 485 1.24 15.84 -14.72
CA PHE A 485 0.59 14.53 -14.67
C PHE A 485 1.66 13.45 -14.84
N ASP A 486 1.43 12.29 -14.26
CA ASP A 486 2.30 11.12 -14.29
C ASP A 486 2.43 10.48 -15.70
N HIS A 487 1.34 10.31 -16.44
CA HIS A 487 1.32 9.55 -17.71
C HIS A 487 0.79 10.35 -18.91
N LEU A 488 0.21 11.53 -18.66
CA LEU A 488 -0.32 12.41 -19.70
C LEU A 488 0.52 13.69 -19.82
N PRO A 489 0.60 14.31 -21.01
CA PRO A 489 1.19 15.63 -21.12
C PRO A 489 0.32 16.64 -20.36
N GLY A 490 0.97 17.63 -19.75
CA GLY A 490 0.28 18.68 -19.01
C GLY A 490 0.53 18.60 -17.51
N GLY A 491 -0.34 19.24 -16.74
CA GLY A 491 -0.20 19.36 -15.30
C GLY A 491 -0.78 20.66 -14.76
N ILE A 492 -0.43 21.00 -13.53
CA ILE A 492 -0.98 22.16 -12.82
C ILE A 492 0.13 23.10 -12.38
N LEU A 493 0.00 24.37 -12.78
CA LEU A 493 0.81 25.46 -12.26
C LEU A 493 0.13 26.07 -11.04
N LEU A 494 0.85 26.15 -9.91
CA LEU A 494 0.52 27.02 -8.79
C LEU A 494 1.35 28.31 -8.84
N TYR A 495 0.76 29.46 -8.52
CA TYR A 495 1.48 30.73 -8.40
C TYR A 495 1.05 31.53 -7.16
N PRO A 496 1.95 32.36 -6.59
CA PRO A 496 1.70 33.06 -5.33
C PRO A 496 0.43 33.91 -5.32
N PRO A 497 -0.15 34.20 -4.14
CA PRO A 497 -1.35 34.99 -4.00
C PRO A 497 -1.19 36.33 -4.73
N THR A 498 -2.08 36.56 -5.69
CA THR A 498 -2.07 37.75 -6.53
C THR A 498 -3.50 38.25 -6.69
N GLU A 499 -3.73 39.51 -6.38
CA GLU A 499 -5.04 40.12 -6.53
C GLU A 499 -5.34 40.51 -7.99
N ASN A 500 -6.62 40.44 -8.38
CA ASN A 500 -7.13 41.01 -9.62
C ASN A 500 -6.42 40.54 -10.90
N VAL A 501 -6.04 39.25 -10.96
CA VAL A 501 -5.34 38.61 -12.09
C VAL A 501 -6.22 38.55 -13.33
N ARG A 502 -5.71 39.08 -14.45
CA ARG A 502 -6.31 39.09 -15.78
C ARG A 502 -5.73 38.06 -16.74
N GLU A 503 -4.45 37.71 -16.55
CA GLU A 503 -3.74 36.78 -17.41
C GLU A 503 -2.58 36.16 -16.64
N VAL A 504 -2.32 34.89 -16.88
CA VAL A 504 -1.19 34.13 -16.34
C VAL A 504 -0.49 33.46 -17.50
N ALA A 505 0.81 33.67 -17.64
CA ALA A 505 1.60 33.08 -18.70
C ALA A 505 2.87 32.41 -18.16
N PHE A 506 3.19 31.23 -18.70
CA PHE A 506 4.32 30.41 -18.28
C PHE A 506 4.82 29.55 -19.44
N ASP A 507 6.06 29.07 -19.35
CA ASP A 507 6.65 28.19 -20.35
C ASP A 507 6.69 26.74 -19.84
N TRP A 508 6.22 25.80 -20.65
CA TRP A 508 6.26 24.36 -20.39
C TRP A 508 6.57 23.59 -21.67
N ALA A 509 7.43 22.57 -21.59
CA ALA A 509 7.86 21.75 -22.74
C ALA A 509 8.29 22.57 -23.99
N GLY A 510 8.92 23.74 -23.78
CA GLY A 510 9.36 24.63 -24.86
C GLY A 510 8.27 25.46 -25.52
N GLN A 511 7.06 25.50 -24.97
CA GLN A 511 5.93 26.28 -25.45
C GLN A 511 5.44 27.28 -24.40
N ARG A 512 4.98 28.44 -24.88
CA ARG A 512 4.41 29.52 -24.07
C ARG A 512 2.91 29.32 -23.92
N HIS A 513 2.44 29.18 -22.70
CA HIS A 513 1.02 29.03 -22.36
C HIS A 513 0.49 30.34 -21.77
N VAL A 514 -0.72 30.74 -22.16
CA VAL A 514 -1.35 32.00 -21.72
C VAL A 514 -2.80 31.74 -21.34
N ALA A 515 -3.10 31.76 -20.04
CA ALA A 515 -4.44 31.59 -19.48
C ALA A 515 -5.01 32.96 -19.10
N LYS A 516 -6.17 33.31 -19.67
CA LYS A 516 -6.87 34.58 -19.39
C LYS A 516 -7.85 34.41 -18.24
#